data_AF-A0A1S1P0H6-F1
#
_entry.id   AF-A0A1S1P0H6-F1
#
_cell.length_a   1.000
_cell.length_b   1.000
_cell.length_c   1.000
_cell.angle_alpha   90.00
_cell.angle_beta   90.00
_cell.angle_gamma   90.00
#
_symmetry.space_group_name_H-M   'P 1'
#
loop_
_entity.id
_entity.type
_entity.pdbx_description
1 polymer ?
#
loop_
_entity_poly.entity_id
_entity_poly.type
_entity_poly.pdbx_seq_one_letter_code
_entity_poly.pdbx_strand_id
1 'polypeptide(L)'
;AGTAPKLAGLALDAPINTVGTDGEVWLARLGPDEWLVGGPEADADLLQGRIHEALAGLPHSLVDVSHRNVGIDVSGRQAAAVLNAGCPLDLSEAAFPPGSATRTLLCKAEIVLIRATAAPLYRVECWRSFSTYVHGFLNEAVFGVEGSAAH
;
A
#
# COMPACT_ATOMS: atom_id res chain seq x y z
N ALA A 1 16.76 4.92 -26.23
CA ALA A 1 16.26 4.48 -24.93
C ALA A 1 14.74 4.49 -25.02
N GLY A 2 14.10 3.32 -25.02
CA GLY A 2 12.64 3.24 -25.07
C GLY A 2 12.07 3.75 -23.75
N THR A 3 11.02 4.57 -23.82
CA THR A 3 10.28 5.01 -22.64
C THR A 3 9.81 3.79 -21.87
N ALA A 4 10.07 3.72 -20.56
CA ALA A 4 9.61 2.62 -19.73
C ALA A 4 8.09 2.48 -19.85
N PRO A 5 7.55 1.25 -19.96
CA PRO A 5 6.11 1.04 -20.02
C PRO A 5 5.47 1.65 -18.76
N LYS A 6 4.37 2.37 -18.98
CA LYS A 6 3.60 3.00 -17.90
C LYS A 6 2.30 2.25 -17.72
N LEU A 7 1.89 2.09 -16.47
CA LEU A 7 0.58 1.57 -16.12
C LEU A 7 -0.22 2.65 -15.42
N ALA A 8 -1.39 2.99 -15.93
CA ALA A 8 -2.20 4.10 -15.40
C ALA A 8 -1.43 5.44 -15.25
N GLY A 9 -0.49 5.71 -16.17
CA GLY A 9 0.38 6.90 -16.08
C GLY A 9 1.56 6.76 -15.12
N LEU A 10 1.66 5.66 -14.39
CA LEU A 10 2.70 5.34 -13.40
C LEU A 10 3.82 4.53 -14.04
N ALA A 11 5.07 4.90 -13.78
CA ALA A 11 6.21 4.25 -14.40
C ALA A 11 6.53 2.91 -13.73
N LEU A 12 6.68 1.84 -14.52
CA LEU A 12 7.02 0.50 -13.99
C LEU A 12 8.49 0.41 -13.54
N ASP A 13 9.36 1.32 -13.95
CA ASP A 13 10.78 1.36 -13.60
C ASP A 13 11.09 2.15 -12.31
N ALA A 14 10.08 2.63 -11.59
CA ALA A 14 10.24 3.31 -10.31
C ALA A 14 11.03 2.44 -9.31
N PRO A 15 11.83 3.01 -8.38
CA PRO A 15 12.62 2.21 -7.43
C PRO A 15 11.77 1.19 -6.65
N ILE A 16 12.39 0.08 -6.22
CA ILE A 16 11.72 -0.86 -5.32
C ILE A 16 11.34 -0.15 -4.02
N ASN A 17 10.23 -0.58 -3.42
CA ASN A 17 9.61 0.00 -2.23
C ASN A 17 9.00 1.40 -2.45
N THR A 18 8.55 1.66 -3.68
CA THR A 18 7.84 2.89 -4.01
C THR A 18 6.42 2.60 -4.52
N VAL A 19 5.57 3.60 -4.41
CA VAL A 19 4.21 3.61 -4.94
C VAL A 19 3.97 4.89 -5.72
N GLY A 20 3.30 4.76 -6.86
CA GLY A 20 2.68 5.87 -7.57
C GLY A 20 1.16 5.80 -7.47
N THR A 21 0.48 6.94 -7.63
CA THR A 21 -0.99 7.00 -7.72
C THR A 21 -1.45 8.13 -8.63
N ASP A 22 -2.58 7.93 -9.31
CA ASP A 22 -3.31 8.98 -10.05
C ASP A 22 -4.49 9.58 -9.24
N GLY A 23 -4.66 9.15 -7.99
CA GLY A 23 -5.75 9.53 -7.09
C GLY A 23 -6.80 8.44 -6.89
N GLU A 24 -6.99 7.54 -7.87
CA GLU A 24 -7.93 6.43 -7.79
C GLU A 24 -7.20 5.09 -7.80
N VAL A 25 -6.24 4.94 -8.71
CA VAL A 25 -5.40 3.76 -8.84
C VAL A 25 -4.05 4.04 -8.18
N TRP A 26 -3.53 3.02 -7.50
CA TRP A 26 -2.16 3.02 -7.01
C TRP A 26 -1.42 1.78 -7.51
N LEU A 27 -0.10 1.93 -7.69
CA LEU A 27 0.80 0.89 -8.14
C LEU A 27 2.04 0.88 -7.24
N ALA A 28 2.17 -0.14 -6.41
CA ALA A 28 3.30 -0.34 -5.50
C ALA A 28 4.29 -1.35 -6.09
N ARG A 29 5.56 -0.98 -6.25
CA ARG A 29 6.64 -1.90 -6.65
C ARG A 29 7.27 -2.49 -5.40
N LEU A 30 7.07 -3.79 -5.17
CA LEU A 30 7.48 -4.48 -3.95
C LEU A 30 8.71 -5.39 -4.15
N GLY A 31 9.10 -5.61 -5.41
CA GLY A 31 10.28 -6.37 -5.79
C GLY A 31 10.78 -5.98 -7.18
N PRO A 32 11.89 -6.59 -7.65
CA PRO A 32 12.44 -6.31 -8.98
C PRO A 32 11.40 -6.49 -10.10
N ASP A 33 10.62 -7.56 -10.02
CA ASP A 33 9.62 -7.94 -11.02
C ASP A 33 8.22 -8.15 -10.39
N GLU A 34 7.93 -7.45 -9.30
CA GLU A 34 6.69 -7.63 -8.54
C GLU A 34 6.02 -6.31 -8.20
N TRP A 35 4.75 -6.20 -8.60
CA TRP A 35 3.90 -5.05 -8.35
C TRP A 35 2.58 -5.48 -7.72
N LEU A 36 2.08 -4.66 -6.80
CA LEU A 36 0.72 -4.72 -6.31
C LEU A 36 -0.02 -3.49 -6.84
N VAL A 37 -1.19 -3.71 -7.43
CA VAL A 37 -2.05 -2.66 -7.96
C VAL A 37 -3.38 -2.68 -7.22
N GLY A 38 -3.96 -1.51 -6.97
CA GLY A 38 -5.31 -1.39 -6.44
C GLY A 38 -6.01 -0.15 -6.95
N GLY A 39 -7.34 -0.22 -6.95
CA GLY A 39 -8.23 0.84 -7.42
C GLY A 39 -9.69 0.49 -7.10
N PRO A 40 -10.65 1.27 -7.62
CA PRO A 40 -12.07 1.01 -7.43
C PRO A 40 -12.49 -0.37 -7.97
N GLU A 41 -13.28 -1.12 -7.19
CA GLU A 41 -13.77 -2.45 -7.59
C GLU A 41 -14.65 -2.38 -8.86
N ALA A 42 -15.41 -1.30 -9.01
CA ALA A 42 -16.24 -1.07 -10.19
C ALA A 42 -15.44 -0.99 -11.50
N ASP A 43 -14.16 -0.66 -11.42
CA ASP A 43 -13.27 -0.48 -12.58
C ASP A 43 -12.27 -1.64 -12.73
N ALA A 44 -12.46 -2.76 -12.01
CA ALA A 44 -11.51 -3.87 -11.99
C ALA A 44 -11.22 -4.43 -13.40
N ASP A 45 -12.27 -4.70 -14.19
CA ASP A 45 -12.12 -5.21 -15.57
C ASP A 45 -11.42 -4.19 -16.48
N LEU A 46 -11.74 -2.91 -16.33
CA LEU A 46 -11.11 -1.83 -17.09
C LEU A 46 -9.62 -1.71 -16.74
N LEU A 47 -9.28 -1.79 -15.46
CA LEU A 47 -7.91 -1.76 -14.97
C LEU A 47 -7.12 -2.96 -15.50
N GLN A 48 -7.70 -4.17 -15.43
CA GLN A 48 -7.08 -5.38 -15.97
C GLN A 48 -6.82 -5.26 -17.48
N GLY A 49 -7.78 -4.73 -18.25
CA GLY A 49 -7.62 -4.47 -19.68
C GLY A 49 -6.48 -3.49 -19.98
N ARG A 50 -6.40 -2.38 -19.24
CA ARG A 50 -5.31 -1.40 -19.36
C ARG A 50 -3.94 -1.99 -19.03
N ILE A 51 -3.86 -2.88 -18.05
CA ILE A 51 -2.61 -3.59 -17.72
C ILE A 51 -2.20 -4.51 -18.86
N HIS A 52 -3.15 -5.29 -19.39
CA HIS A 52 -2.88 -6.21 -20.48
C HIS A 52 -2.38 -5.50 -21.74
N GLU A 53 -3.02 -4.37 -22.09
CA GLU A 53 -2.59 -3.54 -23.22
C GLU A 53 -1.19 -2.95 -23.00
N ALA A 54 -0.92 -2.39 -21.81
CA ALA A 54 0.36 -1.77 -21.48
C ALA A 54 1.54 -2.77 -21.48
N LEU A 55 1.27 -4.05 -21.20
CA LEU A 55 2.25 -5.12 -21.16
C LEU A 55 2.23 -6.02 -22.40
N ALA A 56 1.51 -5.63 -23.46
CA ALA A 56 1.41 -6.40 -24.68
C ALA A 56 2.80 -6.71 -25.29
N GLY A 57 3.06 -7.99 -25.56
CA GLY A 57 4.34 -8.45 -26.11
C GLY A 57 5.47 -8.63 -25.08
N LEU A 58 5.24 -8.31 -23.80
CA LEU A 58 6.17 -8.59 -22.72
C LEU A 58 5.74 -9.85 -21.94
N PRO A 59 6.66 -10.73 -21.52
CA PRO A 59 6.31 -11.82 -20.59
C PRO A 59 5.84 -11.26 -19.26
N HIS A 60 4.62 -11.60 -18.84
CA HIS A 60 4.05 -11.15 -17.56
C HIS A 60 3.03 -12.15 -17.02
N SER A 61 2.74 -12.03 -15.72
CA SER A 61 1.63 -12.71 -15.04
C SER A 61 0.79 -11.65 -14.35
N LEU A 62 -0.51 -11.64 -14.65
CA LEU A 62 -1.48 -10.74 -14.03
C LEU A 62 -2.55 -11.61 -13.34
N VAL A 63 -2.68 -11.44 -12.02
CA VAL A 63 -3.55 -12.26 -11.18
C VAL A 63 -4.41 -11.35 -10.32
N ASP A 64 -5.72 -11.54 -10.39
CA ASP A 64 -6.63 -10.88 -9.45
C ASP A 64 -6.54 -11.55 -8.06
N VAL A 65 -6.20 -10.74 -7.06
CA VAL A 65 -6.10 -11.13 -5.65
C VAL A 65 -7.01 -10.31 -4.75
N SER A 66 -7.98 -9.59 -5.32
CA SER A 66 -8.95 -8.74 -4.62
C SER A 66 -9.67 -9.47 -3.48
N HIS A 67 -10.08 -10.71 -3.70
CA HIS A 67 -10.74 -11.53 -2.67
C HIS A 67 -9.79 -12.08 -1.60
N ARG A 68 -8.48 -12.16 -1.87
CA ARG A 68 -7.46 -12.67 -0.92
C ARG A 68 -7.09 -11.62 0.11
N ASN A 69 -7.11 -10.34 -0.26
CA ASN A 69 -6.63 -9.25 0.57
C ASN A 69 -7.77 -8.37 1.10
N VAL A 70 -7.46 -7.62 2.15
CA VAL A 70 -8.29 -6.52 2.67
C VAL A 70 -7.38 -5.32 2.90
N GLY A 71 -7.77 -4.18 2.33
CA GLY A 71 -7.16 -2.88 2.57
C GLY A 71 -7.86 -2.13 3.69
N ILE A 72 -7.09 -1.60 4.63
CA ILE A 72 -7.56 -0.75 5.72
C ILE A 72 -6.83 0.59 5.63
N ASP A 73 -7.59 1.67 5.51
CA ASP A 73 -7.04 3.03 5.51
C ASP A 73 -6.93 3.54 6.95
N VAL A 74 -5.70 3.91 7.35
CA VAL A 74 -5.37 4.51 8.63
C VAL A 74 -5.03 5.97 8.38
N SER A 75 -5.86 6.88 8.87
CA SER A 75 -5.74 8.30 8.57
C SER A 75 -5.77 9.18 9.80
N GLY A 76 -5.23 10.39 9.65
CA GLY A 76 -5.21 11.42 10.69
C GLY A 76 -3.81 11.65 11.27
N ARG A 77 -3.68 12.72 12.06
CA ARG A 77 -2.38 13.22 12.56
C ARG A 77 -1.57 12.19 13.35
N GLN A 78 -2.24 11.20 13.95
CA GLN A 78 -1.61 10.14 14.76
C GLN A 78 -1.44 8.82 14.00
N ALA A 79 -1.76 8.74 12.69
CA ALA A 79 -1.74 7.50 11.92
C ALA A 79 -0.38 6.78 11.98
N ALA A 80 0.71 7.52 11.81
CA ALA A 80 2.06 6.97 11.91
C ALA A 80 2.34 6.40 13.31
N ALA A 81 1.95 7.11 14.37
CA ALA A 81 2.14 6.66 15.76
C ALA A 81 1.32 5.39 16.07
N VAL A 82 0.07 5.33 15.61
CA VAL A 82 -0.80 4.15 15.76
C VAL A 82 -0.20 2.94 15.04
N LEU A 83 0.33 3.12 13.83
CA LEU A 83 1.01 2.06 13.08
C LEU A 83 2.30 1.62 13.79
N ASN A 84 3.15 2.55 14.24
CA ASN A 84 4.39 2.27 14.96
C ASN A 84 4.20 1.55 16.30
N ALA A 85 3.00 1.55 16.88
CA ALA A 85 2.70 0.74 18.06
C ALA A 85 2.88 -0.77 17.80
N GLY A 86 2.76 -1.20 16.54
CA GLY A 86 2.91 -2.60 16.13
C GLY A 86 3.85 -2.83 14.94
N CYS A 87 4.21 -1.77 14.20
CA CYS A 87 5.09 -1.83 13.05
C CYS A 87 6.52 -1.46 13.46
N PRO A 88 7.53 -2.28 13.11
CA PRO A 88 8.92 -2.01 13.51
C PRO A 88 9.61 -0.94 12.65
N LEU A 89 8.99 -0.48 11.57
CA LEU A 89 9.58 0.54 10.70
C LEU A 89 9.55 1.92 11.36
N ASP A 90 10.55 2.73 11.07
CA ASP A 90 10.47 4.17 11.33
C ASP A 90 9.54 4.81 10.29
N LEU A 91 8.37 5.27 10.72
CA LEU A 91 7.39 5.95 9.85
C LEU A 91 7.50 7.48 9.93
N SER A 92 8.62 8.00 10.44
CA SER A 92 8.97 9.41 10.30
C SER A 92 9.02 9.82 8.82
N GLU A 93 8.78 11.10 8.53
CA GLU A 93 8.75 11.57 7.14
C GLU A 93 10.07 11.39 6.40
N ALA A 94 11.19 11.36 7.13
CA ALA A 94 12.51 11.14 6.54
C ALA A 94 12.73 9.66 6.14
N ALA A 95 12.22 8.71 6.94
CA ALA A 95 12.42 7.28 6.74
C ALA A 95 11.34 6.63 5.86
N PHE A 96 10.08 7.10 5.96
CA PHE A 96 8.95 6.61 5.17
C PHE A 96 8.19 7.77 4.52
N PRO A 97 8.81 8.44 3.53
CA PRO A 97 8.22 9.60 2.86
C PRO A 97 6.98 9.24 2.01
N PRO A 98 6.23 10.25 1.53
CA PRO A 98 5.23 10.05 0.49
C PRO A 98 5.80 9.35 -0.75
N GLY A 99 5.03 8.43 -1.31
CA GLY A 99 5.48 7.56 -2.40
C GLY A 99 6.19 6.29 -1.91
N SER A 100 6.20 5.99 -0.62
CA SER A 100 6.75 4.74 -0.08
C SER A 100 5.70 3.63 -0.02
N ALA A 101 6.12 2.41 -0.36
CA ALA A 101 5.35 1.20 -0.12
C ALA A 101 6.28 0.02 0.18
N THR A 102 5.97 -0.83 1.15
CA THR A 102 6.83 -1.98 1.46
C THR A 102 6.05 -3.10 2.12
N ARG A 103 6.59 -4.32 2.04
CA ARG A 103 6.20 -5.40 2.96
C ARG A 103 6.83 -5.17 4.33
N THR A 104 6.06 -5.44 5.37
CA THR A 104 6.53 -5.38 6.76
C THR A 104 5.60 -6.22 7.65
N LEU A 105 5.85 -6.20 8.95
CA LEU A 105 4.98 -6.76 9.96
C LEU A 105 4.18 -5.66 10.67
N LEU A 106 2.93 -5.97 10.99
CA LEU A 106 2.15 -5.30 12.02
C LEU A 106 1.86 -6.33 13.11
N CYS A 107 2.58 -6.21 14.22
CA CYS A 107 2.68 -7.23 15.25
C CYS A 107 3.07 -8.60 14.68
N LYS A 108 2.09 -9.50 14.52
CA LYS A 108 2.30 -10.88 14.03
C LYS A 108 1.76 -11.11 12.62
N ALA A 109 1.17 -10.10 11.99
CA ALA A 109 0.61 -10.19 10.64
C ALA A 109 1.54 -9.54 9.62
N GLU A 110 1.79 -10.22 8.51
CA GLU A 110 2.42 -9.61 7.34
C GLU A 110 1.43 -8.64 6.69
N ILE A 111 1.92 -7.44 6.37
CA ILE A 111 1.17 -6.41 5.67
C ILE A 111 2.00 -5.82 4.52
N VAL A 112 1.32 -5.25 3.53
CA VAL A 112 1.89 -4.22 2.68
C VAL A 112 1.45 -2.87 3.22
N LEU A 113 2.41 -2.04 3.60
CA LEU A 113 2.16 -0.68 4.07
C LEU A 113 2.43 0.30 2.93
N ILE A 114 1.49 1.20 2.65
CA ILE A 114 1.53 2.14 1.53
C ILE A 114 1.27 3.55 2.06
N ARG A 115 2.16 4.50 1.73
CA ARG A 115 1.96 5.95 1.94
C ARG A 115 2.05 6.64 0.59
N ALA A 116 0.94 6.71 -0.13
CA ALA A 116 0.93 7.20 -1.52
C ALA A 116 1.14 8.72 -1.64
N THR A 117 0.70 9.50 -0.65
CA THR A 117 0.72 10.97 -0.72
C THR A 117 1.25 11.60 0.59
N ALA A 118 1.40 12.92 0.59
CA ALA A 118 1.78 13.70 1.77
C ALA A 118 0.67 13.81 2.82
N ALA A 119 -0.58 13.47 2.46
CA ALA A 119 -1.64 13.38 3.44
C ALA A 119 -1.28 12.34 4.51
N PRO A 120 -1.71 12.53 5.78
CA PRO A 120 -1.49 11.55 6.84
C PRO A 120 -2.47 10.38 6.66
N LEU A 121 -2.32 9.66 5.55
CA LEU A 121 -3.12 8.53 5.11
C LEU A 121 -2.18 7.41 4.71
N TYR A 122 -2.33 6.29 5.39
CA TYR A 122 -1.60 5.06 5.15
C TYR A 122 -2.60 3.98 4.80
N ARG A 123 -2.28 3.17 3.81
CA ARG A 123 -3.06 1.98 3.48
C ARG A 123 -2.33 0.75 3.97
N VAL A 124 -3.04 -0.09 4.70
CA VAL A 124 -2.58 -1.37 5.23
C VAL A 124 -3.30 -2.47 4.47
N GLU A 125 -2.59 -3.12 3.55
CA GLU A 125 -3.07 -4.30 2.84
C GLU A 125 -2.64 -5.55 3.62
N CYS A 126 -3.60 -6.39 4.00
CA CYS A 126 -3.33 -7.63 4.72
C CYS A 126 -4.11 -8.79 4.09
N TRP A 127 -3.74 -10.03 4.40
CA TRP A 127 -4.57 -11.16 3.99
C TRP A 127 -5.92 -11.10 4.71
N ARG A 128 -6.98 -11.43 3.98
CA ARG A 128 -8.36 -11.35 4.48
C ARG A 128 -8.57 -12.10 5.80
N SER A 129 -7.91 -13.24 6.00
CA SER A 129 -7.98 -14.02 7.24
C SER A 129 -7.39 -13.30 8.47
N PHE A 130 -6.46 -12.36 8.27
CA PHE A 130 -5.86 -11.55 9.32
C PHE A 130 -6.58 -10.21 9.52
N SER A 131 -7.55 -9.85 8.67
CA SER A 131 -8.22 -8.54 8.70
C SER A 131 -8.81 -8.19 10.06
N THR A 132 -9.52 -9.12 10.72
CA THR A 132 -10.07 -8.92 12.07
C THR A 132 -8.98 -8.64 13.11
N TYR A 133 -7.84 -9.34 13.02
CA TYR A 133 -6.71 -9.14 13.93
C TYR A 133 -6.05 -7.77 13.72
N VAL A 134 -5.76 -7.42 12.46
CA VAL A 134 -5.15 -6.13 12.07
C VAL A 134 -6.05 -4.97 12.49
N HIS A 135 -7.34 -5.04 12.15
CA HIS A 135 -8.32 -4.01 12.51
C HIS A 135 -8.51 -3.89 14.02
N GLY A 136 -8.60 -5.02 14.74
CA GLY A 136 -8.70 -5.02 16.20
C GLY A 136 -7.48 -4.37 16.86
N PHE A 137 -6.28 -4.69 16.39
CA PHE A 137 -5.05 -4.08 16.89
C PHE A 137 -5.03 -2.56 16.65
N LEU A 138 -5.37 -2.11 15.43
CA LEU A 138 -5.38 -0.68 15.10
C LEU A 138 -6.36 0.11 15.98
N ASN A 139 -7.55 -0.44 16.25
CA ASN A 139 -8.53 0.20 17.14
C ASN A 139 -8.02 0.31 18.58
N GLU A 140 -7.35 -0.72 19.09
CA GLU A 140 -6.76 -0.68 20.43
C GLU A 140 -5.60 0.33 20.52
N ALA A 141 -4.73 0.35 19.50
CA ALA A 141 -3.56 1.21 19.46
C ALA A 141 -3.92 2.71 19.49
N VAL A 142 -5.08 3.10 18.95
CA VAL A 142 -5.57 4.50 19.01
C VAL A 142 -5.65 5.01 20.46
N PHE A 143 -6.19 4.22 21.39
CA PHE A 143 -6.33 4.63 22.79
C PHE A 143 -4.97 4.79 23.50
N GLY A 144 -4.01 3.92 23.19
CA GLY A 144 -2.66 4.01 23.75
C GLY A 144 -1.90 5.25 23.32
N VAL A 145 -2.11 5.71 22.07
CA VAL A 145 -1.47 6.92 21.56
C VAL A 145 -2.13 8.18 22.15
N GLU A 146 -3.45 8.21 22.31
CA GLU A 146 -4.15 9.34 22.95
C GLU A 146 -3.72 9.57 24.40
N GLY A 147 -3.46 8.50 25.16
CA GLY A 147 -2.94 8.59 26.54
C GLY A 147 -1.51 9.12 26.64
N SER A 148 -0.68 8.90 25.60
CA SER A 148 0.70 9.38 25.54
C SER A 148 0.78 10.88 25.25
N ALA A 149 -0.18 11.43 24.48
CA ALA A 149 -0.24 12.86 24.15
C ALA A 149 -0.74 13.75 25.32
N ALA A 150 -1.22 13.15 26.41
CA ALA A 150 -1.73 13.85 27.60
C ALA A 150 -0.67 14.09 28.70
N HIS A 151 0.58 13.68 28.46
CA HIS A 151 1.72 13.86 29.35
C HIS A 151 2.82 14.70 28.69
#